data_AF-A0A0A9G3G4-F1
#
_entry.id   AF-A0A0A9G3G4-F1
#
_cell.length_a   1.000
_cell.length_b   1.000
_cell.length_c   1.000
_cell.angle_alpha   90.00
_cell.angle_beta   90.00
_cell.angle_gamma   90.00
#
_symmetry.space_group_name_H-M   'P 1'
#
loop_
_entity.id
_entity.type
_entity.pdbx_description
1 polymer ?
#
loop_
_entity_poly.entity_id
_entity_poly.type
_entity_poly.pdbx_seq_one_letter_code
_entity_poly.pdbx_strand_id
1 'polypeptide(L)' 'MFLYASVWDASHIDEGRWTGTYHGRDAPYVCSYRDIRVPHIGLSMEEEEGCQDADAGDVPDAATDAAAV' A
#
# COMPACT_ATOMS: atom_id res chain seq x y z
N MET A 1 2.20 -21.00 0.12
CA MET A 1 2.39 -19.75 0.91
C MET A 1 3.54 -18.99 0.28
N PHE A 2 3.37 -17.70 0.03
CA PHE A 2 4.40 -16.85 -0.59
C PHE A 2 5.20 -16.11 0.48
N LEU A 3 6.40 -15.65 0.11
CA LEU A 3 7.18 -14.71 0.90
C LEU A 3 6.80 -13.28 0.48
N TYR A 4 6.31 -12.47 1.42
CA TYR A 4 5.97 -11.07 1.20
C TYR A 4 6.82 -10.16 2.10
N ALA A 5 7.04 -8.94 1.63
CA ALA A 5 7.63 -7.86 2.41
C ALA A 5 6.83 -6.57 2.16
N SER A 6 6.58 -5.80 3.22
CA SER A 6 5.95 -4.50 3.12
C SER A 6 6.46 -3.58 4.23
N VAL A 7 6.41 -2.27 3.97
CA VAL A 7 6.50 -1.22 4.98
C VAL A 7 5.21 -0.42 4.86
N TRP A 8 4.48 -0.27 5.96
CA TRP A 8 3.19 0.41 5.97
C TRP A 8 2.95 1.06 7.32
N ASP A 9 2.14 2.11 7.31
CA ASP A 9 1.74 2.83 8.52
C ASP A 9 0.63 2.07 9.25
N ALA A 10 1.00 1.40 10.33
CA ALA A 10 0.10 0.66 11.21
C ALA A 10 -0.42 1.47 12.41
N SER A 11 -0.19 2.78 12.44
CA SER A 11 -0.53 3.63 13.59
C SER A 11 -2.03 3.72 13.89
N HIS A 12 -2.89 3.38 12.93
CA HIS A 12 -4.34 3.33 13.13
C HIS A 12 -4.80 2.07 13.86
N ILE A 13 -3.95 1.06 14.00
CA ILE A 13 -4.29 -0.20 14.68
C ILE A 13 -4.22 -0.01 16.18
N ASP A 14 -5.26 -0.48 16.88
CA ASP A 14 -5.38 -0.44 18.34
C ASP A 14 -5.13 0.97 18.92
N GLU A 15 -5.67 2.01 18.28
CA GLU A 15 -5.48 3.42 18.67
C GLU A 15 -3.98 3.82 18.77
N GLY A 16 -3.13 3.19 17.95
CA GLY A 16 -1.69 3.39 17.95
C GLY A 16 -0.97 2.70 19.10
N ARG A 17 -1.63 1.92 19.95
CA ARG A 17 -0.96 1.16 21.03
C ARG A 17 -0.05 0.06 20.50
N TRP A 18 -0.31 -0.45 19.29
CA TRP A 18 0.50 -1.53 18.72
C TRP A 18 1.86 -1.04 18.21
N THR A 19 1.90 0.02 17.39
CA THR A 19 3.13 0.49 16.74
C THR A 19 3.52 1.93 17.10
N GLY A 20 2.71 2.62 17.91
CA GLY A 20 2.80 4.06 18.13
C GLY A 20 2.11 4.89 17.04
N THR A 21 1.97 6.19 17.29
CA THR A 21 1.50 7.16 16.30
C THR A 21 2.59 7.43 15.27
N TYR A 22 2.24 7.42 13.98
CA TYR A 22 3.19 7.77 12.94
C TYR A 22 3.32 9.30 12.83
N HIS A 23 4.56 9.79 12.90
CA HIS A 23 4.85 11.23 12.89
C HIS A 23 5.38 11.76 11.54
N GLY A 24 5.90 10.89 10.67
CA GLY A 24 6.36 11.29 9.33
C GLY A 24 7.54 12.28 9.25
N ARG A 25 8.11 12.72 10.39
CA ARG A 25 9.11 13.81 10.45
C ARG A 25 10.40 13.52 9.71
N ASP A 26 10.85 12.27 9.74
CA ASP A 26 12.13 11.84 9.18
C ASP A 26 11.97 11.11 7.83
N ALA A 27 10.86 11.34 7.13
CA ALA A 27 10.61 10.76 5.82
C ALA A 27 11.66 11.25 4.77
N PRO A 28 12.03 10.41 3.79
CA PRO A 28 11.47 9.08 3.49
C PRO A 28 12.08 7.96 4.35
N TYR A 29 11.23 7.03 4.78
CA TYR A 29 11.67 5.79 5.43
C TYR A 29 11.99 4.73 4.37
N VAL A 30 13.25 4.34 4.28
CA VAL A 30 13.73 3.36 3.30
C VAL A 30 14.01 2.03 4.00
N CYS A 31 13.33 0.97 3.56
CA CYS A 31 13.61 -0.39 4.01
C CYS A 31 14.36 -1.14 2.91
N SER A 32 15.63 -1.49 3.17
CA SER A 32 16.49 -2.19 2.20
C SER A 32 16.63 -3.66 2.57
N TYR A 33 16.29 -4.53 1.63
CA TYR A 33 16.46 -5.98 1.73
C TYR A 33 17.54 -6.43 0.75
N ARG A 34 18.44 -7.30 1.17
CA ARG A 34 19.53 -7.82 0.34
C ARG A 34 19.72 -9.30 0.60
N ASP A 35 20.09 -10.04 -0.46
CA ASP A 35 20.43 -11.46 -0.39
C ASP A 35 19.31 -12.34 0.20
N ILE A 36 18.05 -12.04 -0.15
CA ILE A 36 16.88 -12.84 0.25
C ILE A 36 16.98 -14.24 -0.36
N ARG A 37 16.91 -15.27 0.48
CA ARG A 37 16.99 -16.69 0.10
C ARG A 37 15.69 -17.39 0.45
N VAL A 38 15.23 -18.25 -0.44
CA VAL A 38 14.05 -19.09 -0.24
C VAL A 38 14.41 -20.56 -0.51
N PRO A 39 13.67 -21.53 0.05
CA PRO A 39 13.85 -22.94 -0.30
C PRO A 39 13.73 -23.17 -1.81
N HIS A 40 14.54 -24.08 -2.34
CA HIS A 40 14.52 -24.43 -3.77
C HIS A 40 13.31 -25.32 -4.05
N ILE A 41 12.20 -24.72 -4.46
CA ILE A 41 10.96 -25.43 -4.81
C ILE A 41 10.82 -25.32 -6.33
N GLY A 42 10.68 -26.45 -7.04
CA GLY A 42 10.45 -26.46 -8.48
C GLY A 42 9.05 -25.93 -8.79
N LEU A 43 8.93 -24.64 -9.07
CA LEU A 43 7.67 -24.00 -9.44
C LEU A 43 7.49 -24.08 -10.96
N SER A 44 6.60 -24.94 -11.45
CA SER A 44 6.05 -24.85 -12.80
C SER A 44 5.03 -23.71 -12.79
N MET A 45 5.43 -22.54 -13.31
CA MET A 45 4.57 -21.39 -13.44
C MET A 45 3.68 -21.58 -14.67
N GLU A 46 2.42 -21.97 -14.47
CA GLU A 46 1.39 -21.79 -15.50
C GLU A 46 1.02 -20.30 -15.48
N GLU A 47 1.08 -19.65 -16.63
CA GLU A 47 0.84 -18.21 -16.80
C GLU A 47 -0.63 -17.89 -16.46
N GLU A 48 -0.90 -17.31 -15.28
CA GLU A 48 -2.21 -16.74 -14.97
C GLU A 48 -2.23 -15.22 -15.21
N GLU A 49 -3.30 -14.81 -15.86
CA GLU A 49 -3.54 -13.58 -16.60
C GLU A 49 -3.57 -12.30 -15.73
N GLY A 50 -2.84 -11.26 -16.19
CA GLY A 50 -3.15 -9.83 -16.08
C GLY A 50 -3.59 -9.24 -14.73
N CYS A 51 -2.69 -8.55 -14.03
CA CYS A 51 -3.07 -7.58 -13.01
C CYS A 51 -3.92 -6.47 -13.65
N GLN A 52 -5.21 -6.40 -13.29
CA GLN A 52 -6.07 -5.28 -13.69
C GLN A 52 -5.74 -4.08 -12.79
N ASP A 53 -5.28 -2.99 -13.40
CA ASP A 53 -5.05 -1.71 -12.71
C ASP A 53 -6.36 -1.22 -12.08
N ALA A 54 -6.35 -0.98 -10.76
CA ALA A 54 -7.45 -0.34 -10.08
C ALA A 54 -7.49 1.14 -10.47
N ASP A 55 -8.46 1.51 -11.32
CA ASP A 55 -8.77 2.88 -11.68
C ASP A 55 -9.15 3.67 -10.42
N ALA A 56 -8.23 4.52 -9.94
CA ALA A 56 -8.53 5.50 -8.91
C ALA A 56 -9.32 6.65 -9.57
N GLY A 57 -10.63 6.41 -9.76
CA GLY A 57 -11.54 7.39 -10.33
C GLY A 57 -11.52 8.71 -9.56
N ASP A 58 -11.03 9.76 -10.21
CA ASP A 58 -11.11 11.12 -9.72
C ASP A 58 -12.56 11.59 -9.88
N VAL A 59 -13.26 11.84 -8.77
CA VAL A 59 -14.65 12.30 -8.78
C VAL A 59 -14.64 13.82 -9.05
N PRO A 60 -15.23 14.34 -10.15
CA PRO A 60 -15.28 15.77 -10.35
C PRO A 60 -16.22 16.41 -9.32
N ASP A 61 -15.70 17.38 -8.56
CA ASP A 61 -16.45 18.19 -7.62
C ASP A 61 -17.53 18.99 -8.37
N ALA A 62 -18.78 18.53 -8.29
CA ALA A 62 -19.95 19.22 -8.79
C ALA A 62 -20.70 19.84 -7.61
N ALA A 63 -20.34 21.08 -7.27
CA ALA A 63 -21.20 21.97 -6.51
C ALA A 63 -21.42 23.27 -7.29
N THR A 64 -22.37 23.22 -8.22
CA THR A 64 -23.13 24.41 -8.60
C THR A 64 -23.96 24.84 -7.40
N ASP A 65 -23.78 26.09 -6.94
CA ASP A 65 -24.90 26.81 -6.35
C ASP A 65 -25.03 28.18 -7.02
N ALA A 66 -26.26 28.47 -7.41
CA ALA A 66 -26.69 29.65 -8.09
C ALA A 66 -27.76 30.31 -7.21
N ALA A 67 -27.53 31.54 -6.73
CA ALA A 67 -28.55 32.59 -6.64
C ALA A 67 -28.07 33.86 -5.91
N ALA A 68 -28.45 35.01 -6.51
CA ALA A 68 -28.78 36.32 -5.90
C ALA A 68 -27.64 37.09 -5.20
N VAL A 69 -27.33 38.36 -5.51
CA VAL A 69 -28.10 39.54 -5.95
C VAL A 69 -27.21 40.42 -6.83
#